data_AF-A0A2V1CYA1-F1
#
_entry.id   AF-A0A2V1CYA1-F1
#
_cell.length_a   1.000
_cell.length_b   1.000
_cell.length_c   1.000
_cell.angle_alpha   90.00
_cell.angle_beta   90.00
_cell.angle_gamma   90.00
#
_symmetry.space_group_name_H-M   'P 1'
#
loop_
_entity.id
_entity.type
_entity.pdbx_description
1 polymer ?
#
loop_
_entity_poly.entity_id
_entity_poly.type
_entity_poly.pdbx_seq_one_letter_code
_entity_poly.pdbx_strand_id
1 'polypeptide(L)'
;MAKFLPEASKLNEMGAEGAVCALNLLLHLAHNAYGDINASFKMSGYGGHKKPYWDMDELMLKVVEKRAAMANSNSDAQQPSEPVEVPHRWTDKEADVGVFKTGRPNKQQRGWIAKQHEKWEKERNNLARERREIMKDWVDNAIAELVDSRDYIKDYGHEGFFRKSIARLEELKSNRSGEQTAS
;
A
#
# COMPACT_ATOMS: atom_id res chain seq x y z
N MET A 1 -3.69 -10.90 -6.12
CA MET A 1 -2.32 -10.73 -5.56
C MET A 1 -1.30 -11.81 -5.96
N ALA A 2 -1.47 -13.09 -5.59
CA ALA A 2 -0.42 -14.13 -5.72
C ALA A 2 0.16 -14.33 -7.14
N LYS A 3 -0.66 -14.11 -8.17
CA LYS A 3 -0.26 -14.24 -9.58
C LYS A 3 0.79 -13.22 -10.03
N PHE A 4 0.93 -12.09 -9.32
CA PHE A 4 1.80 -10.97 -9.70
C PHE A 4 3.12 -10.94 -8.93
N LEU A 5 3.30 -11.81 -7.94
CA LEU A 5 4.53 -11.91 -7.15
C LEU A 5 5.73 -12.40 -7.99
N PRO A 6 5.58 -13.37 -8.92
CA PRO A 6 6.67 -13.76 -9.81
C PRO A 6 7.16 -12.61 -10.69
N GLU A 7 6.27 -11.75 -11.17
CA GLU A 7 6.58 -10.57 -11.98
C GLU A 7 7.33 -9.53 -11.16
N ALA A 8 6.89 -9.28 -9.91
CA ALA A 8 7.63 -8.41 -9.00
C ALA A 8 9.04 -8.95 -8.69
N SER A 9 9.20 -10.26 -8.55
CA SER A 9 10.52 -10.89 -8.39
C SER A 9 11.42 -10.68 -9.60
N LYS A 10 10.88 -10.92 -10.82
CA LYS A 10 11.62 -10.69 -12.07
C LYS A 10 12.03 -9.23 -12.21
N LEU A 11 11.14 -8.28 -11.93
CA LEU A 11 11.46 -6.85 -11.95
C LEU A 11 12.60 -6.54 -10.98
N ASN A 12 12.57 -7.09 -9.76
CA ASN A 12 13.63 -6.89 -8.79
C ASN A 12 15.00 -7.39 -9.30
N GLU A 13 15.03 -8.43 -10.12
CA GLU A 13 16.27 -8.98 -10.70
C GLU A 13 16.87 -8.10 -11.81
N MET A 14 16.07 -7.22 -12.45
CA MET A 14 16.49 -6.36 -13.57
C MET A 14 17.35 -5.14 -13.19
N GLY A 15 17.89 -5.08 -11.97
CA GLY A 15 18.77 -4.00 -11.52
C GLY A 15 18.05 -2.89 -10.74
N ALA A 16 18.60 -1.67 -10.77
CA ALA A 16 18.15 -0.58 -9.91
C ALA A 16 16.76 -0.05 -10.25
N GLU A 17 16.52 0.28 -11.51
CA GLU A 17 15.22 0.71 -12.01
C GLU A 17 14.17 -0.41 -11.86
N GLY A 18 14.59 -1.65 -12.08
CA GLY A 18 13.76 -2.83 -11.85
C GLY A 18 13.28 -2.97 -10.41
N ALA A 19 14.14 -2.72 -9.42
CA ALA A 19 13.77 -2.73 -8.01
C ALA A 19 12.79 -1.59 -7.64
N VAL A 20 12.91 -0.41 -8.27
CA VAL A 20 11.95 0.69 -8.09
C VAL A 20 10.58 0.28 -8.63
N CYS A 21 10.52 -0.28 -9.83
CA CYS A 21 9.30 -0.80 -10.42
C CYS A 21 8.68 -1.94 -9.59
N ALA A 22 9.51 -2.86 -9.08
CA ALA A 22 9.08 -3.95 -8.21
C ALA A 22 8.44 -3.41 -6.93
N LEU A 23 9.04 -2.40 -6.28
CA LEU A 23 8.47 -1.79 -5.08
C LEU A 23 7.12 -1.13 -5.40
N ASN A 24 7.05 -0.36 -6.47
CA ASN A 24 5.82 0.33 -6.85
C ASN A 24 4.68 -0.66 -7.17
N LEU A 25 5.00 -1.78 -7.83
CA LEU A 25 4.06 -2.86 -8.08
C LEU A 25 3.60 -3.50 -6.77
N LEU A 26 4.50 -3.80 -5.84
CA LEU A 26 4.15 -4.43 -4.57
C LEU A 26 3.30 -3.50 -3.69
N LEU A 27 3.58 -2.20 -3.65
CA LEU A 27 2.74 -1.21 -2.97
C LEU A 27 1.35 -1.13 -3.60
N HIS A 28 1.26 -1.20 -4.93
CA HIS A 28 -0.03 -1.25 -5.62
C HIS A 28 -0.81 -2.54 -5.32
N LEU A 29 -0.12 -3.68 -5.23
CA LEU A 29 -0.73 -4.95 -4.82
C LEU A 29 -1.19 -4.90 -3.36
N ALA A 30 -0.42 -4.29 -2.46
CA ALA A 30 -0.77 -4.07 -1.07
C ALA A 30 -2.05 -3.24 -0.95
N HIS A 31 -2.15 -2.12 -1.70
CA HIS A 31 -3.35 -1.29 -1.72
C HIS A 31 -4.58 -2.07 -2.14
N ASN A 32 -4.47 -2.98 -3.11
CA ASN A 32 -5.60 -3.76 -3.62
C ASN A 32 -5.83 -5.09 -2.87
N ALA A 33 -5.02 -5.40 -1.86
CA ALA A 33 -5.08 -6.68 -1.17
C ALA A 33 -6.42 -6.86 -0.42
N TYR A 34 -7.09 -5.78 -0.02
CA TYR A 34 -8.44 -5.84 0.55
C TYR A 34 -9.49 -6.37 -0.43
N GLY A 35 -9.31 -6.17 -1.74
CA GLY A 35 -10.23 -6.72 -2.75
C GLY A 35 -10.22 -8.24 -2.71
N ASP A 36 -9.03 -8.82 -2.51
CA ASP A 36 -8.88 -10.26 -2.27
C ASP A 36 -9.53 -10.64 -0.92
N ILE A 37 -9.54 -9.77 0.10
CA ILE A 37 -10.28 -10.04 1.36
C ILE A 37 -11.80 -10.10 1.12
N ASN A 38 -12.34 -9.08 0.46
CA ASN A 38 -13.78 -8.95 0.21
C ASN A 38 -14.33 -10.04 -0.72
N ALA A 39 -13.56 -10.45 -1.73
CA ALA A 39 -13.98 -11.45 -2.71
C ALA A 39 -13.64 -12.90 -2.29
N SER A 40 -12.49 -13.11 -1.66
CA SER A 40 -11.93 -14.47 -1.50
C SER A 40 -12.32 -15.13 -0.20
N PHE A 41 -12.54 -14.43 0.92
CA PHE A 41 -12.74 -15.14 2.20
C PHE A 41 -14.04 -15.95 2.29
N LYS A 42 -15.10 -15.53 1.59
CA LYS A 42 -16.33 -16.34 1.47
C LYS A 42 -16.20 -17.49 0.48
N MET A 43 -15.21 -17.45 -0.43
CA MET A 43 -15.05 -18.38 -1.54
C MET A 43 -13.86 -19.34 -1.36
N SER A 44 -12.88 -18.98 -0.54
CA SER A 44 -11.72 -19.79 -0.18
C SER A 44 -12.04 -20.54 1.10
N GLY A 45 -12.28 -21.84 1.02
CA GLY A 45 -12.41 -22.70 2.19
C GLY A 45 -11.28 -22.50 3.21
N TYR A 46 -11.55 -22.88 4.45
CA TYR A 46 -10.64 -22.78 5.60
C TYR A 46 -9.17 -23.10 5.26
N GLY A 47 -8.24 -22.17 5.55
CA GLY A 47 -6.82 -22.48 5.78
C GLY A 47 -5.75 -21.89 4.85
N GLY A 48 -6.09 -21.30 3.70
CA GLY A 48 -5.07 -20.85 2.71
C GLY A 48 -4.84 -19.34 2.56
N HIS A 49 -5.65 -18.50 3.21
CA HIS A 49 -5.76 -17.08 2.86
C HIS A 49 -4.57 -16.22 3.30
N LYS A 50 -3.75 -16.65 4.27
CA LYS A 50 -2.63 -15.82 4.80
C LYS A 50 -1.34 -15.94 3.98
N LYS A 51 -1.10 -17.09 3.36
CA LYS A 51 0.16 -17.40 2.66
C LYS A 51 0.54 -16.36 1.59
N PRO A 52 -0.37 -15.93 0.69
CA PRO A 52 -0.03 -14.92 -0.32
C PRO A 52 0.49 -13.61 0.26
N TYR A 53 0.04 -13.25 1.45
CA TYR A 53 0.45 -12.01 2.11
C TYR A 53 1.81 -12.13 2.80
N TRP A 54 2.14 -13.30 3.35
CA TRP A 54 3.49 -13.57 3.85
C TRP A 54 4.50 -13.61 2.72
N ASP A 55 4.18 -14.31 1.63
CA ASP A 55 5.03 -14.38 0.44
C ASP A 55 5.27 -12.96 -0.14
N MET A 56 4.26 -12.08 -0.07
CA MET A 56 4.39 -10.68 -0.45
C MET A 56 5.25 -9.86 0.52
N ASP A 57 5.11 -10.02 1.85
CA ASP A 57 5.97 -9.33 2.84
C ASP A 57 7.43 -9.75 2.69
N GLU A 58 7.69 -11.04 2.45
CA GLU A 58 9.06 -11.54 2.20
C GLU A 58 9.67 -10.97 0.92
N LEU A 59 8.90 -10.88 -0.16
CA LEU A 59 9.37 -10.28 -1.41
C LEU A 59 9.57 -8.77 -1.27
N MET A 60 8.66 -8.08 -0.58
CA MET A 60 8.78 -6.67 -0.26
C MET A 60 10.06 -6.37 0.50
N LEU A 61 10.38 -7.17 1.54
CA LEU A 61 11.60 -7.02 2.31
C LEU A 61 12.86 -7.08 1.43
N LYS A 62 12.94 -8.08 0.53
CA LYS A 62 14.06 -8.23 -0.41
C LYS A 62 14.20 -7.02 -1.34
N VAL A 63 13.09 -6.48 -1.83
CA VAL A 63 13.08 -5.30 -2.70
C VAL A 63 13.53 -4.06 -1.93
N VAL A 64 13.04 -3.87 -0.70
CA VAL A 64 13.43 -2.76 0.18
C VAL A 64 14.92 -2.80 0.49
N GLU A 65 15.47 -3.96 0.85
CA GLU A 65 16.90 -4.13 1.12
C GLU A 65 17.76 -3.81 -0.10
N LYS A 66 17.39 -4.36 -1.27
CA LYS A 66 18.10 -4.10 -2.51
C LYS A 66 18.07 -2.61 -2.85
N ARG A 67 16.90 -1.98 -2.76
CA ARG A 67 16.75 -0.55 -3.03
C ARG A 67 17.51 0.31 -2.02
N ALA A 68 17.55 -0.06 -0.75
CA ALA A 68 18.31 0.65 0.26
C ALA A 68 19.82 0.62 -0.04
N ALA A 69 20.35 -0.54 -0.42
CA ALA A 69 21.75 -0.67 -0.82
C ALA A 69 22.11 0.22 -2.03
N MET A 70 21.14 0.47 -2.92
CA MET A 70 21.31 1.31 -4.11
C MET A 70 20.98 2.80 -3.89
N ALA A 71 20.27 3.15 -2.81
CA ALA A 71 19.90 4.53 -2.50
C ALA A 71 21.04 5.30 -1.81
N ASN A 72 21.96 4.60 -1.15
CA ASN A 72 23.14 5.19 -0.49
C ASN A 72 24.14 5.86 -1.47
N SER A 73 23.87 5.84 -2.77
CA SER A 73 24.72 6.43 -3.81
C SER A 73 24.15 7.66 -4.52
N ASN A 74 22.92 8.10 -4.19
CA ASN A 74 22.30 9.28 -4.81
C ASN A 74 21.58 10.13 -3.75
N SER A 75 22.32 11.00 -3.06
CA SER A 75 21.75 12.17 -2.38
C SER A 75 21.75 13.37 -3.31
N ASP A 76 20.90 14.35 -3.02
CA ASP A 76 20.77 15.66 -3.67
C ASP A 76 19.86 15.72 -4.89
N ALA A 77 18.56 15.72 -4.61
CA ALA A 77 17.65 16.55 -5.38
C ALA A 77 16.49 17.05 -4.52
N GLN A 78 16.21 18.35 -4.69
CA GLN A 78 15.12 19.07 -4.05
C GLN A 78 13.82 18.25 -4.07
N GLN A 79 13.23 18.03 -2.91
CA GLN A 79 11.83 17.62 -2.82
C GLN A 79 10.94 18.78 -3.31
N PRO A 80 9.82 18.49 -4.00
CA PRO A 80 8.82 19.50 -4.27
C PRO A 80 8.32 20.13 -2.97
N SER A 81 7.94 21.41 -3.02
CA SER A 81 7.58 22.21 -1.84
C SER A 81 6.29 21.77 -1.14
N GLU A 82 5.42 21.02 -1.82
CA GLU A 82 4.13 20.57 -1.30
C GLU A 82 3.99 19.04 -1.48
N PRO A 83 3.73 18.29 -0.39
CA PRO A 83 3.48 16.86 -0.48
C PRO A 83 2.11 16.61 -1.12
N VAL A 84 2.03 15.65 -2.05
CA VAL A 84 0.74 15.15 -2.55
C VAL A 84 0.01 14.46 -1.40
N GLU A 85 -1.10 15.04 -0.97
CA GLU A 85 -1.94 14.47 0.09
C GLU A 85 -2.75 13.29 -0.46
N VAL A 86 -2.65 12.15 0.23
CA VAL A 86 -3.46 10.97 -0.06
C VAL A 86 -4.62 10.94 0.94
N PRO A 87 -5.89 10.98 0.49
CA PRO A 87 -7.04 10.91 1.36
C PRO A 87 -7.05 9.66 2.25
N HIS A 88 -7.78 9.70 3.36
CA HIS A 88 -8.01 8.52 4.20
C HIS A 88 -8.84 7.45 3.45
N ARG A 89 -8.87 6.23 4.00
CA ARG A 89 -9.70 5.14 3.45
C ARG A 89 -11.18 5.47 3.55
N TRP A 90 -11.97 4.99 2.59
CA TRP A 90 -13.42 5.19 2.60
C TRP A 90 -14.06 4.59 3.86
N THR A 91 -15.03 5.29 4.43
CA THR A 91 -15.93 4.79 5.49
C THR A 91 -17.39 4.97 5.05
N ASP A 92 -18.34 4.40 5.81
CA ASP A 92 -19.76 4.59 5.48
C ASP A 92 -20.25 6.05 5.65
N LYS A 93 -19.45 6.92 6.28
CA LYS A 93 -19.78 8.34 6.47
C LYS A 93 -19.61 9.17 5.21
N GLU A 94 -18.76 8.74 4.28
CA GLU A 94 -18.51 9.41 3.00
C GLU A 94 -19.62 9.11 1.97
N ALA A 95 -20.51 8.17 2.28
CA ALA A 95 -21.60 7.77 1.39
C ALA A 95 -22.64 8.89 1.20
N ASP A 96 -22.66 9.50 0.01
CA ASP A 96 -23.66 10.49 -0.38
C ASP A 96 -24.85 9.80 -1.08
N VAL A 97 -25.77 9.25 -0.27
CA VAL A 97 -26.99 8.57 -0.77
C VAL A 97 -28.28 9.04 -0.08
N GLY A 98 -28.22 10.18 0.61
CA GLY A 98 -29.34 10.79 1.34
C GLY A 98 -29.78 10.03 2.59
N VAL A 99 -30.77 10.58 3.31
CA VAL A 99 -31.29 9.99 4.56
C VAL A 99 -32.15 8.77 4.27
N PHE A 100 -31.85 7.67 4.97
CA PHE A 100 -32.59 6.41 4.83
C PHE A 100 -34.00 6.52 5.44
N LYS A 101 -35.05 6.33 4.63
CA LYS A 101 -36.43 6.25 5.14
C LYS A 101 -36.64 5.18 6.20
N THR A 102 -35.85 4.10 6.17
CA THR A 102 -35.94 2.93 7.07
C THR A 102 -34.72 2.80 7.99
N GLY A 103 -33.80 3.78 7.98
CA GLY A 103 -32.50 3.69 8.68
C GLY A 103 -31.48 2.75 8.01
N ARG A 104 -31.82 2.05 6.92
CA ARG A 104 -30.90 1.18 6.16
C ARG A 104 -30.94 1.47 4.66
N PRO A 105 -29.79 1.40 3.94
CA PRO A 105 -29.77 1.62 2.49
C PRO A 105 -30.54 0.52 1.74
N ASN A 106 -31.35 0.91 0.75
CA ASN A 106 -32.03 -0.03 -0.15
C ASN A 106 -31.06 -0.64 -1.20
N LYS A 107 -31.53 -1.58 -2.04
CA LYS A 107 -30.65 -2.27 -3.02
C LYS A 107 -29.98 -1.32 -4.01
N GLN A 108 -30.71 -0.34 -4.54
CA GLN A 108 -30.15 0.64 -5.49
C GLN A 108 -29.12 1.54 -4.80
N GLN A 109 -29.44 2.02 -3.60
CA GLN A 109 -28.55 2.83 -2.79
C GLN A 109 -27.27 2.09 -2.41
N ARG A 110 -27.36 0.80 -2.02
CA ARG A 110 -26.17 -0.04 -1.81
C ARG A 110 -25.28 -0.12 -3.05
N GLY A 111 -25.89 -0.19 -4.23
CA GLY A 111 -25.16 -0.13 -5.50
C GLY A 111 -24.47 1.21 -5.73
N TRP A 112 -25.06 2.33 -5.32
CA TRP A 112 -24.43 3.66 -5.39
C TRP A 112 -23.29 3.81 -4.39
N ILE A 113 -23.47 3.39 -3.13
CA ILE A 113 -22.41 3.39 -2.12
C ILE A 113 -21.21 2.59 -2.63
N ALA A 114 -21.44 1.39 -3.17
CA ALA A 114 -20.36 0.56 -3.70
C ALA A 114 -19.58 1.24 -4.85
N LYS A 115 -20.27 1.96 -5.74
CA LYS A 115 -19.64 2.74 -6.82
C LYS A 115 -18.85 3.94 -6.29
N GLN A 116 -19.36 4.63 -5.26
CA GLN A 116 -18.66 5.75 -4.63
C GLN A 116 -17.39 5.26 -3.92
N HIS A 117 -17.49 4.16 -3.17
CA HIS A 117 -16.34 3.48 -2.56
C HIS A 117 -15.29 3.08 -3.61
N GLU A 118 -15.69 2.42 -4.70
CA GLU A 118 -14.77 2.04 -5.78
C GLU A 118 -14.07 3.25 -6.41
N LYS A 119 -14.83 4.34 -6.65
CA LYS A 119 -14.28 5.59 -7.18
C LYS A 119 -13.27 6.22 -6.20
N TRP A 120 -13.62 6.30 -4.91
CA TRP A 120 -12.76 6.86 -3.87
C TRP A 120 -11.44 6.10 -3.76
N GLU A 121 -11.50 4.77 -3.64
CA GLU A 121 -10.30 3.94 -3.52
C GLU A 121 -9.43 4.00 -4.78
N LYS A 122 -10.03 4.17 -5.96
CA LYS A 122 -9.30 4.36 -7.22
C LYS A 122 -8.59 5.72 -7.27
N GLU A 123 -9.29 6.80 -6.94
CA GLU A 123 -8.72 8.15 -6.90
C GLU A 123 -7.60 8.25 -5.87
N ARG A 124 -7.82 7.70 -4.68
CA ARG A 124 -6.81 7.58 -3.63
C ARG A 124 -5.56 6.83 -4.09
N ASN A 125 -5.71 5.70 -4.77
CA ASN A 125 -4.56 4.93 -5.28
C ASN A 125 -3.80 5.71 -6.37
N ASN A 126 -4.51 6.47 -7.21
CA ASN A 126 -3.87 7.34 -8.20
C ASN A 126 -3.04 8.44 -7.53
N LEU A 127 -3.57 9.09 -6.48
CA LEU A 127 -2.83 10.09 -5.70
C LEU A 127 -1.61 9.46 -4.99
N ALA A 128 -1.75 8.25 -4.44
CA ALA A 128 -0.62 7.53 -3.85
C ALA A 128 0.46 7.18 -4.89
N ARG A 129 0.07 6.85 -6.13
CA ARG A 129 1.01 6.66 -7.25
C ARG A 129 1.69 7.97 -7.63
N GLU A 130 0.92 9.04 -7.82
CA GLU A 130 1.45 10.36 -8.15
C GLU A 130 2.44 10.85 -7.08
N ARG A 131 2.11 10.65 -5.80
CA ARG A 131 3.03 10.91 -4.69
C ARG A 131 4.34 10.14 -4.83
N ARG A 132 4.32 8.86 -5.25
CA ARG A 132 5.53 8.05 -5.46
C ARG A 132 6.37 8.51 -6.66
N GLU A 133 5.72 9.07 -7.67
CA GLU A 133 6.39 9.59 -8.88
C GLU A 133 7.01 10.97 -8.63
N ILE A 134 6.32 11.84 -7.89
CA ILE A 134 6.72 13.22 -7.62
C ILE A 134 7.67 13.30 -6.42
N MET A 135 7.39 12.57 -5.34
CA MET A 135 8.18 12.64 -4.10
C MET A 135 9.34 11.66 -4.13
N LYS A 136 10.55 12.17 -3.89
CA LYS A 136 11.77 11.35 -3.84
C LYS A 136 11.92 10.54 -2.54
N ASP A 137 11.19 10.90 -1.49
CA ASP A 137 11.21 10.12 -0.25
C ASP A 137 10.33 8.88 -0.36
N TRP A 138 10.95 7.86 -0.90
CA TRP A 138 10.31 6.58 -1.09
C TRP A 138 10.14 5.78 0.21
N VAL A 139 10.91 6.06 1.25
CA VAL A 139 10.80 5.32 2.51
C VAL A 139 9.55 5.77 3.24
N ASP A 140 9.36 7.09 3.38
CA ASP A 140 8.17 7.63 4.04
C ASP A 140 6.88 7.29 3.28
N ASN A 141 6.92 7.35 1.95
CA ASN A 141 5.80 6.92 1.11
C ASN A 141 5.46 5.44 1.32
N ALA A 142 6.47 4.57 1.32
CA ALA A 142 6.26 3.14 1.50
C ALA A 142 5.74 2.80 2.91
N ILE A 143 6.25 3.45 3.96
CA ILE A 143 5.75 3.30 5.33
C ILE A 143 4.27 3.69 5.39
N ALA A 144 3.93 4.88 4.90
CA ALA A 144 2.55 5.38 4.94
C ALA A 144 1.57 4.43 4.23
N GLU A 145 1.92 3.92 3.05
CA GLU A 145 1.05 3.02 2.28
C GLU A 145 0.93 1.63 2.91
N LEU A 146 2.01 1.09 3.47
CA LEU A 146 2.00 -0.23 4.10
C LEU A 146 1.29 -0.22 5.46
N VAL A 147 1.48 0.84 6.26
CA VAL A 147 0.76 1.03 7.53
C VAL A 147 -0.73 1.17 7.27
N ASP A 148 -1.12 2.02 6.33
CA ASP A 148 -2.52 2.20 5.95
C ASP A 148 -3.15 0.89 5.44
N SER A 149 -2.45 0.15 4.59
CA SER A 149 -2.94 -1.14 4.09
C SER A 149 -3.04 -2.19 5.21
N ARG A 150 -2.07 -2.23 6.13
CA ARG A 150 -2.08 -3.14 7.29
C ARG A 150 -3.26 -2.83 8.22
N ASP A 151 -3.46 -1.56 8.56
CA ASP A 151 -4.49 -1.14 9.50
C ASP A 151 -5.88 -1.31 8.89
N TYR A 152 -6.03 -1.03 7.59
CA TYR A 152 -7.26 -1.34 6.87
C TYR A 152 -7.57 -2.85 6.89
N ILE A 153 -6.60 -3.71 6.60
CA ILE A 153 -6.78 -5.17 6.67
C ILE A 153 -7.11 -5.63 8.11
N LYS A 154 -6.55 -4.97 9.12
CA LYS A 154 -6.81 -5.23 10.54
C LYS A 154 -8.26 -4.95 10.92
N ASP A 155 -8.89 -3.91 10.37
CA ASP A 155 -10.30 -3.60 10.62
C ASP A 155 -11.24 -4.71 10.13
N TYR A 156 -10.79 -5.54 9.18
CA TYR A 156 -11.49 -6.76 8.75
C TYR A 156 -11.17 -8.00 9.60
N GLY A 157 -10.51 -7.84 10.75
CA GLY A 157 -10.19 -8.91 11.70
C GLY A 157 -8.92 -9.70 11.37
N HIS A 158 -8.03 -9.14 10.54
CA HIS A 158 -6.84 -9.82 10.08
C HIS A 158 -5.57 -9.05 10.47
N GLU A 159 -4.73 -9.68 11.30
CA GLU A 159 -3.48 -9.08 11.76
C GLU A 159 -2.24 -9.73 11.14
N GLY A 160 -1.12 -9.01 11.22
CA GLY A 160 0.19 -9.58 10.90
C GLY A 160 0.77 -9.20 9.53
N PHE A 161 0.08 -8.37 8.75
CA PHE A 161 0.47 -8.00 7.40
C PHE A 161 1.62 -6.98 7.42
N PHE A 162 2.59 -7.16 6.52
CA PHE A 162 3.72 -6.26 6.28
C PHE A 162 4.61 -5.93 7.48
N ARG A 163 4.53 -6.70 8.57
CA ARG A 163 5.24 -6.38 9.82
C ARG A 163 6.75 -6.25 9.60
N LYS A 164 7.36 -7.16 8.82
CA LYS A 164 8.80 -7.16 8.60
C LYS A 164 9.23 -6.00 7.71
N SER A 165 8.51 -5.78 6.62
CA SER A 165 8.80 -4.68 5.68
C SER A 165 8.65 -3.31 6.32
N ILE A 166 7.59 -3.09 7.12
CA ILE A 166 7.37 -1.83 7.85
C ILE A 166 8.52 -1.58 8.84
N ALA A 167 8.84 -2.56 9.69
CA ALA A 167 9.94 -2.43 10.65
C ALA A 167 11.27 -2.10 9.95
N ARG A 168 11.56 -2.75 8.81
CA ARG A 168 12.78 -2.47 8.06
C ARG A 168 12.80 -1.06 7.46
N LEU A 169 11.67 -0.56 6.97
CA LEU A 169 11.58 0.81 6.47
C LEU A 169 11.72 1.84 7.59
N GLU A 170 11.17 1.58 8.78
CA GLU A 170 11.32 2.44 9.96
C GLU A 170 12.78 2.50 10.45
N GLU A 171 13.50 1.38 10.41
CA GLU A 171 14.95 1.35 10.65
C GLU A 171 15.71 2.22 9.63
N LEU A 172 15.39 2.09 8.34
CA LEU A 172 16.02 2.92 7.29
C LEU A 172 15.73 4.41 7.49
N LYS A 173 14.51 4.76 7.89
CA LYS A 173 14.14 6.14 8.23
C LYS A 173 14.97 6.68 9.39
N SER A 174 15.10 5.90 10.46
CA SER A 174 15.85 6.28 11.67
C SER A 174 17.34 6.46 11.41
N ASN A 175 17.93 5.61 10.57
CA ASN A 175 19.34 5.73 10.21
C ASN A 175 19.62 7.01 9.41
N ARG A 176 18.70 7.39 8.50
CA ARG A 176 18.82 8.63 7.71
C ARG A 176 18.69 9.89 8.55
N SER A 177 17.81 9.89 9.56
CA SER A 177 17.67 11.04 10.46
C SER A 177 18.87 11.17 11.42
N GLY A 178 19.45 10.05 11.86
CA GLY A 178 20.67 10.05 12.69
C GLY A 178 21.89 10.61 11.95
N GLU A 179 22.08 10.26 10.67
CA GLU A 179 23.17 10.79 9.84
C GLU A 179 23.06 12.30 9.58
N GLN A 180 21.84 12.85 9.46
CA GLN A 180 21.60 14.28 9.31
C GLN A 180 21.89 15.11 10.57
N THR A 181 21.84 14.50 11.77
CA THR A 181 22.14 15.19 13.03
C THR A 181 23.63 15.19 13.42
N ALA A 182 24.46 14.41 12.69
CA ALA A 182 25.88 14.25 12.94
C ALA A 182 26.80 15.02 11.97
N SER A 183 26.23 15.76 11.01
CA SER A 183 26.92 16.76 10.18
C SER A 183 26.61 18.17 10.67
#